data_AF-A0A193FRA7-F1
#
_entry.id   AF-A0A193FRA7-F1
#
_cell.length_a   1.000
_cell.length_b   1.000
_cell.length_c   1.000
_cell.angle_alpha   90.00
_cell.angle_beta   90.00
_cell.angle_gamma   90.00
#
_symmetry.space_group_name_H-M   'P 1'
#
loop_
_entity.id
_entity.type
_entity.pdbx_description
1 polymer ?
#
loop_
_entity_poly.entity_id
_entity_poly.type
_entity_poly.pdbx_seq_one_letter_code
_entity_poly.pdbx_strand_id
1 'polypeptide(L)' 'MVVRTVDTGTRLGAMRFFVIDITLGVEAQDGVEPFEATLRVPVSPVRLADFAEGRVVRVRVEPGTREVALDQRTE' A
#
# COMPACT_ATOMS: atom_id res chain seq x y z
N MET A 1 2.08 -8.39 3.05
CA MET A 1 1.52 -8.85 1.75
C MET A 1 0.30 -8.03 1.39
N VAL A 2 0.02 -7.81 0.10
CA VAL A 2 -1.24 -7.20 -0.37
C VAL A 2 -2.37 -8.21 -0.25
N VAL A 3 -3.37 -7.89 0.55
CA VAL A 3 -4.58 -8.71 0.76
C VAL A 3 -5.67 -8.32 -0.23
N ARG A 4 -5.85 -7.02 -0.44
CA ARG A 4 -6.90 -6.50 -1.31
C ARG A 4 -6.48 -5.21 -1.97
N THR A 5 -6.87 -5.03 -3.23
CA THR A 5 -6.69 -3.76 -3.95
C THR A 5 -7.98 -3.32 -4.60
N VAL A 6 -8.39 -2.08 -4.33
CA VAL A 6 -9.63 -1.50 -4.83
C VAL A 6 -9.34 -0.19 -5.55
N ASP A 7 -9.72 -0.10 -6.82
CA ASP A 7 -9.75 1.19 -7.51
C ASP A 7 -10.88 2.05 -6.94
N THR A 8 -10.55 3.24 -6.45
CA THR A 8 -11.53 4.18 -5.89
C THR A 8 -12.32 4.92 -6.98
N GLY A 9 -11.94 4.77 -8.25
CA GLY A 9 -12.44 5.56 -9.37
C GLY A 9 -11.86 6.99 -9.42
N THR A 10 -11.14 7.41 -8.37
CA THR A 10 -10.51 8.74 -8.31
C THR A 10 -9.20 8.73 -9.11
N ARG A 11 -8.94 9.86 -9.79
CA ARG A 11 -7.73 10.09 -10.58
C ARG A 11 -7.09 11.41 -10.17
N LEU A 12 -5.76 11.46 -10.13
CA LEU A 12 -5.01 12.70 -9.85
C LEU A 12 -4.19 13.15 -11.06
N GLY A 13 -3.99 14.47 -11.17
CA GLY A 13 -3.09 15.09 -12.14
C GLY A 13 -3.43 14.77 -13.60
N ALA A 14 -4.67 15.01 -14.03
CA ALA A 14 -5.15 14.71 -15.38
C ALA A 14 -4.99 13.23 -15.77
N MET A 15 -5.47 12.33 -14.91
CA MET A 15 -5.43 10.86 -15.11
C MET A 15 -4.03 10.22 -15.06
N ARG A 16 -3.00 10.95 -14.64
CA ARG A 16 -1.64 10.42 -14.47
C ARG A 16 -1.51 9.42 -13.33
N PHE A 17 -2.39 9.47 -12.34
CA PHE A 17 -2.38 8.55 -11.19
C PHE A 17 -3.78 8.02 -10.90
N PHE A 18 -3.84 6.75 -10.52
CA PHE A 18 -5.00 6.07 -9.97
C PHE A 18 -4.92 6.16 -8.45
N VAL A 19 -6.00 6.61 -7.81
CA VAL A 19 -6.08 6.49 -6.35
C VAL A 19 -6.70 5.15 -6.04
N ILE A 20 -5.96 4.31 -5.32
CA ILE A 20 -6.39 2.97 -4.94
C ILE A 20 -6.36 2.81 -3.42
N ASP A 21 -7.25 2.00 -2.90
CA ASP A 21 -7.20 1.51 -1.52
C ASP A 21 -6.52 0.14 -1.53
N ILE A 22 -5.47 0.00 -0.72
CA ILE A 22 -4.67 -1.22 -0.60
C ILE A 22 -4.77 -1.71 0.84
N THR A 23 -5.32 -2.90 1.04
CA THR A 23 -5.26 -3.59 2.33
C THR A 23 -4.02 -4.47 2.37
N LEU A 24 -3.19 -4.26 3.39
CA LEU A 24 -1.95 -4.96 3.63
C LEU A 24 -2.07 -5.83 4.88
N GLY A 25 -1.74 -7.11 4.75
CA GLY A 25 -1.42 -7.95 5.90
C GLY A 25 0.04 -7.71 6.27
N VAL A 26 0.26 -7.07 7.41
CA VAL A 26 1.58 -6.81 7.98
C VAL A 26 1.97 -7.99 8.86
N GLU A 27 3.08 -8.62 8.55
CA GLU A 27 3.63 -9.74 9.32
C GLU A 27 4.31 -9.23 10.59
N ALA A 28 4.44 -10.11 11.59
CA ALA A 28 5.08 -9.76 12.84
C ALA A 28 6.57 -9.45 12.64
N GLN A 29 7.03 -8.28 13.10
CA GLN A 29 8.45 -7.90 13.06
C GLN A 29 8.77 -6.90 14.17
N ASP A 30 9.94 -7.04 14.81
CA ASP A 30 10.51 -6.07 15.77
C ASP A 30 9.52 -5.55 16.85
N GLY A 31 8.78 -6.47 17.48
CA GLY A 31 7.83 -6.13 18.56
C GLY A 31 6.46 -5.63 18.07
N VAL A 32 6.23 -5.62 16.76
CA VAL A 32 4.93 -5.36 16.15
C VAL A 32 4.21 -6.70 15.95
N GLU A 33 3.05 -6.84 16.57
CA GLU A 33 2.12 -7.96 16.32
C GLU A 33 1.54 -7.88 14.91
N PRO A 34 1.17 -9.02 14.28
CA PRO A 34 0.61 -9.00 12.94
C PRO A 34 -0.74 -8.26 12.93
N PHE A 35 -0.98 -7.45 11.91
CA PHE A 35 -2.20 -6.68 11.76
C PHE A 35 -2.51 -6.38 10.29
N GLU A 36 -3.74 -5.97 10.01
CA GLU A 36 -4.11 -5.44 8.71
C GLU A 36 -4.16 -3.91 8.74
N ALA A 37 -3.68 -3.29 7.67
CA ALA A 37 -3.75 -1.85 7.46
C ALA A 37 -4.28 -1.54 6.07
N THR A 38 -5.18 -0.56 5.96
CA THR A 38 -5.64 -0.07 4.65
C THR A 38 -5.04 1.29 4.37
N LEU A 39 -4.43 1.44 3.20
CA LEU A 39 -3.77 2.65 2.74
C LEU A 39 -4.45 3.16 1.48
N ARG A 40 -4.75 4.47 1.45
CA ARG A 40 -5.18 5.16 0.24
C ARG A 40 -3.99 5.84 -0.40
N VAL A 41 -3.61 5.41 -1.60
CA VAL A 41 -2.38 5.91 -2.25
C VAL A 41 -2.61 6.23 -3.73
N PRO A 42 -2.00 7.31 -4.23
CA PRO A 42 -1.91 7.55 -5.66
C PRO A 42 -0.82 6.65 -6.27
N VAL A 43 -1.16 5.94 -7.33
CA VAL A 43 -0.29 5.00 -8.03
C VAL A 43 -0.26 5.31 -9.52
N SER A 44 0.94 5.33 -10.10
CA SER A 44 1.11 5.47 -11.54
C SER A 44 0.56 4.23 -12.26
N PRO A 45 -0.14 4.36 -13.41
CA PRO A 45 -0.71 3.23 -14.14
C PRO A 45 0.30 2.10 -14.40
N VAL A 46 1.56 2.44 -14.69
CA VAL A 46 2.63 1.44 -14.95
C VAL A 46 3.03 0.64 -13.71
N ARG A 47 2.67 1.10 -12.51
CA ARG A 47 2.99 0.46 -11.22
C ARG A 47 1.79 -0.25 -10.58
N LEU A 48 0.61 -0.21 -11.18
CA LEU A 48 -0.59 -0.86 -10.61
C LEU A 48 -0.38 -2.35 -10.33
N ALA A 49 0.34 -3.05 -11.21
CA ALA A 49 0.63 -4.47 -11.06
C ALA A 49 1.53 -4.81 -9.85
N ASP A 50 2.30 -3.83 -9.33
CA ASP A 50 3.09 -4.02 -8.11
C ASP A 50 2.20 -4.24 -6.88
N PHE A 51 0.96 -3.75 -6.94
CA PHE A 51 -0.04 -3.80 -5.88
C PHE A 51 -1.17 -4.79 -6.18
N ALA A 52 -0.94 -5.79 -7.03
CA ALA A 52 -1.88 -6.89 -7.18
C ALA A 52 -1.97 -7.71 -5.87
N GLU A 53 -3.12 -8.34 -5.63
CA GLU A 53 -3.33 -9.21 -4.48
C GLU A 53 -2.30 -10.35 -4.47
N GLY A 54 -1.82 -10.72 -3.27
CA GLY A 54 -0.75 -11.70 -3.07
C GLY A 54 0.68 -11.16 -3.27
N ARG A 55 0.85 -9.92 -3.76
CA ARG A 55 2.19 -9.32 -3.89
C ARG A 55 2.78 -8.96 -2.53
N VAL A 56 4.09 -9.12 -2.40
CA VAL A 56 4.84 -8.61 -1.25
C VAL A 56 5.35 -7.22 -1.58
N VAL A 57 5.03 -6.26 -0.71
CA VAL A 57 5.48 -4.87 -0.80
C VAL A 57 6.23 -4.50 0.47
N ARG A 58 7.23 -3.62 0.34
CA ARG A 58 7.95 -3.09 1.50
C ARG A 58 7.18 -1.93 2.10
N VAL A 59 7.10 -1.94 3.42
CA VAL A 59 6.47 -0.89 4.20
C VAL A 59 7.35 -0.48 5.35
N ARG A 60 7.16 0.75 5.80
CA ARG A 60 7.64 1.22 7.10
C ARG A 60 6.43 1.26 8.04
N VAL A 61 6.63 0.80 9.27
CA VAL A 61 5.59 0.76 10.30
C VAL A 61 6.08 1.58 11.47
N GLU A 62 5.26 2.53 11.92
CA GLU A 62 5.49 3.21 13.20
C GLU A 62 4.95 2.33 14.34
N PRO A 63 5.81 1.73 15.19
CA PRO A 63 5.39 0.70 16.14
C PRO A 63 4.45 1.22 17.23
N GLY A 64 4.48 2.52 17.55
CA GLY A 64 3.61 3.12 18.56
C GLY A 64 2.16 3.35 18.09
N THR A 65 1.97 3.64 16.80
CA THR A 65 0.66 4.01 16.23
C THR A 65 0.12 3.00 15.22
N ARG A 66 0.94 2.03 14.80
CA ARG A 66 0.68 1.10 13.69
C ARG A 66 0.41 1.81 12.36
N GLU A 67 0.91 3.03 12.22
CA GLU A 67 0.81 3.76 10.97
C GLU A 67 1.75 3.11 9.94
N VAL A 68 1.22 2.84 8.75
CA VAL A 68 1.94 2.13 7.69
C VAL A 68 2.18 3.08 6.53
N ALA A 69 3.43 3.17 6.07
CA ALA A 69 3.78 3.91 4.86
C ALA A 69 4.41 2.96 3.85
N LEU A 70 3.98 3.05 2.58
CA LEU A 70 4.63 2.33 1.49
C LEU A 70 6.05 2.84 1.31
N ASP A 71 7.03 1.93 1.29
CA ASP A 71 8.42 2.28 1.01
C ASP A 71 8.61 2.38 -0.51
N GLN A 72 8.18 3.50 -1.09
CA GLN A 72 8.40 3.76 -2.52
C GLN A 72 9.86 4.13 -2.74
N ARG A 73 10.62 3.27 -3.43
CA ARG A 73 11.83 3.72 -4.11
C ARG A 73 11.41 4.71 -5.21
N THR A 74 11.82 5.96 -5.06
CA THR A 74 11.91 6.92 -6.16
C THR A 74 13.10 6.48 -7.01
N GLU A 75 12.83 5.92 -8.19
CA GLU A 75 13.84 5.82 -9.26
C GLU A 75 13.97 7.15 -9.99
#